data_AF-G9NU80-F1
#
_entry.id   AF-G9NU80-F1
#
_cell.length_a   1.000
_cell.length_b   1.000
_cell.length_c   1.000
_cell.angle_alpha   90.00
_cell.angle_beta   90.00
_cell.angle_gamma   90.00
#
_symmetry.space_group_name_H-M   'P 1'
#
loop_
_entity.id
_entity.type
_entity.pdbx_description
1 polymer ?
#
loop_
_entity_poly.entity_id
_entity_poly.type
_entity_poly.pdbx_seq_one_letter_code
_entity_poly.pdbx_strand_id
1 'polypeptide(L)'
;MEPYVDELLGWLADPNWPPYLGCQKQLARFPEVTIDPIKEVILKNRSDPEWLLYILDFVEGHVPVGTLWKRIEPELIQLANGEVEDEEGVVELPKSAQRMLRLLKEAGETDAS
;
A
#
# COMPACT_ATOMS: atom_id res chain seq x y z
N MET A 1 -0.84 -8.22 -17.52
CA MET A 1 -0.87 -7.04 -16.63
C MET A 1 0.51 -6.47 -16.42
N GLU A 2 1.53 -7.32 -16.21
CA GLU A 2 2.90 -6.94 -15.83
C GLU A 2 3.50 -5.69 -16.48
N PRO A 3 3.45 -5.43 -17.80
CA PRO A 3 4.11 -4.24 -18.35
C PRO A 3 3.41 -2.91 -17.99
N TYR A 4 2.18 -2.95 -17.46
CA TYR A 4 1.36 -1.76 -17.21
C TYR A 4 1.13 -1.48 -15.72
N VAL A 5 1.58 -2.34 -14.82
CA VAL A 5 1.28 -2.20 -13.39
C VAL A 5 1.87 -0.90 -12.83
N ASP A 6 3.11 -0.59 -13.16
CA ASP A 6 3.79 0.63 -12.70
C ASP A 6 3.05 1.90 -13.14
N GLU A 7 2.63 1.96 -14.41
CA GLU A 7 1.88 3.10 -14.95
C GLU A 7 0.51 3.24 -14.27
N LEU A 8 -0.16 2.13 -13.99
CA LEU A 8 -1.46 2.13 -13.30
C LEU A 8 -1.34 2.53 -11.83
N LEU A 9 -0.27 2.13 -11.14
CA LEU A 9 0.02 2.57 -9.78
C LEU A 9 0.34 4.07 -9.73
N GLY A 10 0.96 4.60 -10.79
CA GLY A 10 1.13 6.04 -10.99
C GLY A 10 -0.18 6.82 -10.92
N TRP A 11 -1.25 6.28 -11.52
CA TRP A 11 -2.58 6.90 -11.48
C TRP A 11 -3.26 6.86 -10.11
N LEU A 12 -2.68 6.18 -9.11
CA LEU A 12 -3.16 6.17 -7.73
C LEU A 12 -2.58 7.30 -6.88
N ALA A 13 -1.79 8.21 -7.46
CA ALA A 13 -1.21 9.36 -6.74
C ALA A 13 -2.24 10.41 -6.33
N ASP A 14 -3.37 10.52 -7.04
CA ASP A 14 -4.41 11.51 -6.73
C ASP A 14 -5.82 10.94 -7.01
N PRO A 15 -6.68 10.83 -5.99
CA PRO A 15 -8.05 10.33 -6.14
C PRO A 15 -8.94 11.20 -7.02
N ASN A 16 -8.55 12.46 -7.27
CA ASN A 16 -9.28 13.37 -8.16
C ASN A 16 -9.00 13.11 -9.65
N TRP A 17 -7.99 12.29 -9.97
CA TRP A 17 -7.67 11.99 -11.36
C TRP A 17 -8.75 11.09 -11.99
N PRO A 18 -9.29 11.44 -13.18
CA PRO A 18 -10.32 10.64 -13.83
C PRO A 18 -9.97 9.14 -13.98
N PRO A 19 -8.71 8.74 -14.22
CA PRO A 19 -8.33 7.33 -14.29
C PRO A 19 -8.30 6.58 -12.96
N TYR A 20 -8.27 7.26 -11.80
CA TYR A 20 -7.98 6.66 -10.49
C TYR A 20 -8.82 5.41 -10.21
N LEU A 21 -10.14 5.54 -10.24
CA LEU A 21 -11.07 4.44 -9.95
C LEU A 21 -10.97 3.31 -10.98
N GLY A 22 -10.65 3.62 -12.23
CA GLY A 22 -10.45 2.63 -13.29
C GLY A 22 -9.18 1.81 -13.05
N CYS A 23 -8.09 2.48 -12.72
CA CYS A 23 -6.79 1.87 -12.43
C CYS A 23 -6.87 1.01 -11.17
N GLN A 24 -7.47 1.53 -10.10
CA GLN A 24 -7.69 0.81 -8.84
C GLN A 24 -8.43 -0.51 -9.07
N LYS A 25 -9.56 -0.47 -9.80
CA LYS A 25 -10.34 -1.67 -10.13
C LYS A 25 -9.56 -2.67 -10.96
N GLN A 26 -8.75 -2.21 -11.90
CA GLN A 26 -7.97 -3.10 -12.77
C GLN A 26 -6.82 -3.77 -12.00
N LEU A 27 -6.13 -3.02 -11.14
CA LEU A 27 -5.07 -3.53 -10.26
C LEU A 27 -5.60 -4.53 -9.23
N ALA A 28 -6.77 -4.27 -8.64
CA ALA A 28 -7.43 -5.13 -7.67
C ALA A 28 -7.80 -6.52 -8.22
N ARG A 29 -7.87 -6.69 -9.55
CA ARG A 29 -8.16 -8.00 -10.18
C ARG A 29 -6.95 -8.95 -10.18
N PHE A 30 -5.75 -8.43 -9.94
CA PHE A 30 -4.50 -9.19 -10.01
C PHE A 30 -3.56 -8.83 -8.85
N PRO A 31 -4.00 -8.98 -7.58
CA PRO A 31 -3.22 -8.54 -6.43
C PRO A 31 -1.85 -9.23 -6.33
N GLU A 32 -1.72 -10.46 -6.82
CA GLU A 32 -0.47 -11.22 -6.84
C GLU A 32 0.60 -10.60 -7.75
N VAL A 33 0.17 -9.90 -8.80
CA VAL A 33 1.04 -9.22 -9.77
C VAL A 33 1.25 -7.76 -9.38
N THR A 34 0.30 -7.18 -8.64
CA THR A 34 0.35 -5.77 -8.22
C THR A 34 1.25 -5.55 -7.00
N ILE A 35 1.35 -6.53 -6.09
CA ILE A 35 2.03 -6.33 -4.80
C ILE A 35 3.54 -6.11 -4.91
N ASP A 36 4.21 -6.78 -5.85
CA ASP A 36 5.67 -6.67 -6.00
C ASP A 36 6.05 -5.26 -6.54
N PRO A 37 5.36 -4.69 -7.55
CA PRO A 37 5.54 -3.29 -7.95
C PRO A 37 5.24 -2.25 -6.86
N ILE A 38 4.28 -2.52 -5.97
CA ILE A 38 3.97 -1.61 -4.83
C ILE A 38 5.19 -1.39 -3.95
N LYS A 39 6.01 -2.43 -3.76
CA LYS A 39 7.28 -2.31 -3.03
C LYS A 39 8.17 -1.23 -3.64
N GLU A 40 8.33 -1.25 -4.96
CA GLU A 40 9.15 -0.27 -5.68
C GLU A 40 8.57 1.14 -5.59
N VAL A 41 7.23 1.28 -5.62
CA VAL A 41 6.56 2.57 -5.41
C VAL A 41 6.85 3.13 -4.02
N ILE A 42 6.77 2.31 -2.97
CA ILE A 42 7.07 2.74 -1.60
C ILE A 42 8.52 3.20 -1.47
N LEU A 43 9.46 2.47 -2.08
CA LEU A 43 10.87 2.80 -2.01
C LEU A 43 11.23 4.09 -2.77
N LYS A 44 10.62 4.32 -3.93
CA LYS A 44 10.94 5.47 -4.81
C LYS A 44 10.26 6.77 -4.39
N ASN A 45 9.10 6.69 -3.73
CA ASN A 45 8.24 7.85 -3.46
C ASN A 45 8.14 8.18 -1.96
N ARG A 46 9.20 7.93 -1.18
CA ARG A 46 9.24 8.24 0.27
C ARG A 46 8.99 9.70 0.61
N SER A 47 9.23 10.60 -0.34
CA SER A 47 8.99 12.04 -0.20
C SER A 47 7.54 12.45 -0.49
N ASP A 48 6.67 11.51 -0.87
CA ASP A 48 5.26 11.75 -1.21
C ASP A 48 4.35 10.95 -0.27
N PRO A 49 4.17 11.42 0.97
CA PRO A 49 3.41 10.68 1.99
C PRO A 49 1.93 10.51 1.63
N GLU A 50 1.38 11.46 0.87
CA GLU A 50 -0.02 11.42 0.42
C GLU A 50 -0.23 10.31 -0.61
N TRP A 51 0.63 10.20 -1.63
CA TRP A 51 0.54 9.08 -2.56
C TRP A 51 0.76 7.73 -1.85
N LEU A 52 1.74 7.65 -0.95
CA LEU A 52 1.97 6.42 -0.19
C LEU A 52 0.76 6.03 0.66
N LEU A 53 0.02 6.98 1.22
CA LEU A 53 -1.22 6.72 1.93
C LEU A 53 -2.26 6.09 0.99
N TYR A 54 -2.46 6.64 -0.21
CA TYR A 54 -3.38 6.06 -1.20
C TYR A 54 -2.96 4.66 -1.67
N ILE A 55 -1.65 4.37 -1.72
CA ILE A 55 -1.14 3.03 -1.98
C ILE A 55 -1.49 2.08 -0.83
N LEU A 56 -1.32 2.50 0.43
CA LEU A 56 -1.71 1.68 1.59
C LEU A 56 -3.22 1.45 1.63
N ASP A 57 -4.03 2.47 1.36
CA ASP A 57 -5.50 2.36 1.28
C ASP A 57 -5.92 1.36 0.18
N PHE A 58 -5.23 1.38 -0.97
CA PHE A 58 -5.46 0.38 -2.01
C PHE A 58 -5.14 -1.03 -1.52
N VAL A 59 -3.99 -1.24 -0.87
CA VAL A 59 -3.61 -2.57 -0.36
C VAL A 59 -4.62 -3.04 0.69
N GLU A 60 -4.99 -2.18 1.64
CA GLU A 60 -5.94 -2.50 2.70
C GLU A 60 -7.34 -2.83 2.14
N GLY A 61 -7.81 -2.07 1.14
CA GLY A 61 -9.14 -2.25 0.55
C GLY A 61 -9.25 -3.38 -0.47
N HIS A 62 -8.14 -3.78 -1.12
CA HIS A 62 -8.20 -4.64 -2.31
C HIS A 62 -7.25 -5.84 -2.32
N VAL A 63 -6.25 -5.90 -1.44
CA VAL A 63 -5.32 -7.04 -1.38
C VAL A 63 -5.64 -7.90 -0.17
N PRO A 64 -5.86 -9.22 -0.34
CA PRO A 64 -6.10 -10.11 0.79
C PRO A 64 -4.96 -10.07 1.82
N VAL A 65 -5.32 -9.89 3.09
CA VAL A 65 -4.37 -9.95 4.22
C VAL A 65 -3.72 -11.34 4.26
N GLY A 66 -2.41 -11.41 4.48
CA GLY A 66 -1.66 -12.66 4.57
C GLY A 66 -0.41 -12.65 3.72
N THR A 67 -0.20 -13.72 2.93
CA THR A 67 1.05 -13.95 2.18
C THR A 67 1.45 -12.80 1.26
N LEU A 68 0.49 -12.09 0.65
CA LEU A 68 0.79 -10.95 -0.21
C LEU A 68 1.31 -9.76 0.60
N TRP A 69 0.65 -9.43 1.72
CA TRP A 69 1.09 -8.35 2.60
C TRP A 69 2.47 -8.62 3.21
N LYS A 70 2.80 -9.88 3.51
CA LYS A 70 4.16 -10.28 3.96
C LYS A 70 5.27 -9.86 2.99
N ARG A 71 4.96 -9.71 1.70
CA ARG A 71 5.97 -9.29 0.70
C ARG A 71 6.38 -7.82 0.83
N ILE A 72 5.52 -6.99 1.41
CA ILE A 72 5.75 -5.56 1.66
C ILE A 72 5.89 -5.23 3.16
N GLU A 73 5.92 -6.25 4.02
CA GLU A 73 6.06 -6.08 5.47
C GLU A 73 7.29 -5.26 5.87
N PRO A 74 8.50 -5.44 5.28
CA PRO A 74 9.65 -4.61 5.58
C PRO A 74 9.41 -3.12 5.29
N GLU A 75 8.70 -2.82 4.21
CA GLU A 75 8.34 -1.47 3.81
C GLU A 75 7.28 -0.88 4.76
N LEU A 76 6.28 -1.66 5.16
CA LEU A 76 5.30 -1.26 6.17
C LEU A 76 5.97 -0.93 7.52
N ILE A 77 6.95 -1.72 7.96
CA ILE A 77 7.73 -1.45 9.18
C ILE A 77 8.48 -0.11 9.07
N GLN A 78 9.05 0.18 7.90
CA GLN A 78 9.77 1.45 7.68
C GLN A 78 8.80 2.64 7.73
N LEU A 79 7.65 2.54 7.05
CA LEU A 79 6.62 3.58 7.07
C LEU A 79 6.04 3.80 8.48
N ALA A 80 5.81 2.73 9.23
CA ALA A 80 5.30 2.77 10.60
C ALA A 80 6.24 3.48 11.60
N ASN A 81 7.53 3.56 11.28
CA ASN A 81 8.57 4.20 12.08
C ASN A 81 9.03 5.55 11.50
N GLY A 82 8.36 6.07 10.46
CA GLY A 82 8.69 7.38 9.88
C GLY A 82 8.55 8.50 10.90
N GLU A 83 9.42 9.51 10.82
CA GLU A 83 9.31 10.73 11.64
C GLU A 83 8.05 11.49 11.24
N VAL A 84 7.25 11.84 12.23
CA VAL A 84 5.99 12.56 12.03
C VAL A 84 6.30 14.05 12.02
N GLU A 85 6.43 14.65 10.84
CA GLU A 85 6.27 16.09 10.68
C GLU A 85 4.77 16.42 10.75
N ASP A 86 4.40 17.57 11.32
CA ASP A 86 3.02 17.95 11.71
C ASP A 86 2.05 18.22 10.53
N GLU A 87 2.28 17.62 9.36
CA GLU A 87 1.39 17.64 8.22
C GLU A 87 0.43 16.43 8.25
N GLU A 88 -0.86 16.65 7.98
CA GLU A 88 -1.92 15.64 8.14
C GLU A 88 -1.64 14.32 7.38
N GLY A 89 -1.08 14.39 6.16
CA GLY A 89 -0.63 13.22 5.40
C GLY A 89 0.59 12.50 5.99
N VAL A 90 1.45 13.23 6.71
CA VAL A 90 2.64 12.69 7.38
C VAL A 90 2.28 11.98 8.68
N VAL A 91 1.18 12.37 9.34
CA VAL A 91 0.67 11.71 10.55
C VAL A 91 -0.10 10.43 10.23
N GLU A 92 -0.89 10.42 9.15
CA GLU A 92 -1.78 9.29 8.82
C GLU A 92 -1.05 8.11 8.17
N LEU A 93 0.05 8.35 7.45
CA LEU A 93 0.82 7.29 6.80
C LEU A 93 1.43 6.29 7.81
N PRO A 94 2.17 6.71 8.86
CA PRO A 94 2.68 5.80 9.88
C PRO A 94 1.56 5.06 10.63
N LYS A 95 0.44 5.73 10.93
CA LYS A 95 -0.72 5.08 11.58
C LYS A 95 -1.34 4.00 10.71
N SER A 96 -1.48 4.25 9.41
CA SER A 96 -2.00 3.27 8.45
C SER A 96 -1.07 2.07 8.32
N ALA A 97 0.25 2.30 8.23
CA ALA A 97 1.22 1.22 8.24
C ALA A 97 1.17 0.38 9.54
N GLN A 98 1.06 1.03 10.70
CA GLN A 98 0.91 0.33 12.00
C GLN A 98 -0.38 -0.49 12.08
N ARG A 99 -1.50 0.04 11.58
CA ARG A 99 -2.77 -0.67 11.48
C ARG A 99 -2.63 -1.92 10.62
N MET A 100 -2.04 -1.79 9.43
CA MET A 100 -1.83 -2.91 8.52
C MET A 100 -0.93 -4.01 9.13
N LEU A 101 0.15 -3.63 9.82
CA LEU A 101 1.02 -4.58 10.52
C LEU A 101 0.29 -5.35 11.61
N ARG A 102 -0.65 -4.70 12.32
CA ARG A 102 -1.50 -5.36 13.32
C ARG A 102 -2.40 -6.40 12.67
N LEU A 103 -3.09 -6.03 11.59
CA LEU A 103 -3.96 -6.96 10.83
C LEU A 103 -3.17 -8.16 10.29
N LEU A 104 -1.95 -7.92 9.81
CA LEU A 104 -1.07 -8.98 9.33
C LEU A 104 -0.68 -9.96 10.44
N LYS A 105 -0.39 -9.45 11.64
CA LYS A 105 -0.08 -10.27 12.82
C LYS A 105 -1.28 -11.12 13.25
N GLU A 106 -2.47 -10.52 13.32
CA GLU A 106 -3.71 -11.20 13.69
C GLU A 106 -4.07 -12.33 12.70
N ALA A 107 -3.84 -12.10 11.40
CA ALA A 107 -4.00 -13.13 10.36
C ALA A 107 -3.01 -14.30 10.51
N GLY A 108 -1.77 -14.02 10.94
CA GLY A 108 -0.77 -15.06 11.19
C GLY A 108 -1.04 -15.93 12.42
N GLU A 109 -1.73 -15.39 13.43
CA GLU A 109 -2.14 -16.13 14.64
C GLU A 109 -3.34 -17.06 14.37
N THR A 110 -4.19 -16.72 13.41
CA THR A 110 -5.36 -17.53 13.02
C THR A 110 -4.99 -18.76 12.19
N ASP A 111 -3.91 -18.70 11.40
CA ASP A 111 -3.38 -19.84 10.64
C ASP A 111 -2.66 -20.89 11.52
N ALA A 112 -2.37 -20.57 12.78
CA ALA A 112 -1.64 -21.43 13.71
C ALA A 112 -2.53 -22.17 14.74
N SER A 113 -3.86 -22.03 14.64
CA SER A 113 -4.85 -22.63 15.55
C SER A 113 -5.65 -23.79 14.94
#